data_AF-A0A6C2CZX0-F1
#
_entry.id   AF-A0A6C2CZX0-F1
#
_cell.length_a   1.000
_cell.length_b   1.000
_cell.length_c   1.000
_cell.angle_alpha   90.00
_cell.angle_beta   90.00
_cell.angle_gamma   90.00
#
_symmetry.space_group_name_H-M   'P 1'
#
loop_
_entity.id
_entity.type
_entity.pdbx_description
1 polymer ?
#
loop_
_entity_poly.entity_id
_entity_poly.type
_entity_poly.pdbx_seq_one_letter_code
_entity_poly.pdbx_strand_id
1 'polypeptide(L)'
;MKSHATETILPANLRFHLLQPNGLYSPIPFVFVTERMARDIMQERQVILDAQAPSVRTRQEAVFKRFDPDLSVRAFENILGLFGVTRRR
;
A
#
# COMPACT_ATOMS: atom_id res chain seq x y z
N MET A 1 3.60 -10.32 34.96
CA MET A 1 3.15 -10.92 33.70
C MET A 1 3.72 -10.11 32.55
N LYS A 2 4.74 -10.63 31.86
CA LYS A 2 5.24 -10.02 30.62
C LYS A 2 4.30 -10.49 29.51
N SER A 3 3.48 -9.59 29.00
CA SER A 3 2.62 -9.86 27.86
C SER A 3 3.51 -10.19 26.67
N HIS A 4 3.49 -11.45 26.24
CA HIS A 4 4.05 -11.83 24.94
C HIS A 4 3.19 -11.14 23.89
N ALA A 5 3.57 -9.92 23.52
CA ALA A 5 3.09 -9.30 22.30
C ALA A 5 3.51 -10.27 21.20
N THR A 6 2.52 -10.86 20.54
CA THR A 6 2.69 -11.60 19.30
C THR A 6 3.49 -10.70 18.38
N GLU A 7 4.80 -10.96 18.26
CA GLU A 7 5.65 -10.29 17.29
C GLU A 7 5.21 -10.81 15.93
N THR A 8 4.22 -10.15 15.33
CA THR A 8 3.85 -10.49 13.97
C THR A 8 4.96 -9.99 13.07
N ILE A 9 5.76 -10.94 12.59
CA ILE A 9 6.94 -10.68 11.77
C ILE A 9 6.47 -10.16 10.42
N LEU A 10 6.50 -8.83 10.27
CA LEU A 10 6.36 -8.20 8.97
C LEU A 10 7.64 -8.41 8.16
N PRO A 11 7.55 -8.41 6.81
CA PRO A 11 8.73 -8.41 5.97
C PRO A 11 9.66 -7.25 6.39
N ALA A 12 10.96 -7.53 6.49
CA ALA A 12 11.95 -6.58 7.00
C ALA A 12 12.00 -5.26 6.20
N ASN A 13 11.48 -5.24 4.97
CA ASN A 13 11.45 -4.05 4.11
C ASN A 13 10.10 -3.91 3.40
N LEU A 14 9.19 -3.11 3.97
CA LEU A 14 8.03 -2.59 3.25
C LEU A 14 8.50 -1.46 2.33
N ARG A 15 8.11 -1.51 1.06
CA ARG A 15 8.57 -0.60 0.01
C ARG A 15 7.62 0.57 -0.23
N PHE A 16 6.34 0.41 0.09
CA PHE A 16 5.28 1.36 -0.26
C PHE A 16 4.55 1.94 0.95
N HIS A 17 4.81 1.44 2.16
CA HIS A 17 4.21 1.93 3.39
C HIS A 17 5.26 2.16 4.48
N LEU A 18 5.03 3.19 5.30
CA LEU A 18 5.87 3.56 6.43
C LEU A 18 5.13 3.32 7.74
N LEU A 19 5.77 2.62 8.68
CA LEU A 19 5.26 2.50 10.05
C LEU A 19 5.24 3.87 10.73
N GLN A 20 4.08 4.26 11.24
CA GLN A 20 3.89 5.50 11.98
C GLN A 20 4.01 5.26 13.50
N PRO A 21 4.25 6.30 14.31
CA PRO A 21 4.32 6.18 15.77
C PRO A 21 3.06 5.60 16.44
N ASN A 22 1.91 5.67 15.77
CA ASN A 22 0.64 5.11 16.24
C ASN A 22 0.48 3.61 15.92
N GLY A 23 1.52 2.96 15.36
CA GLY A 23 1.49 1.54 15.00
C GLY A 23 0.81 1.22 13.67
N LEU A 24 0.33 2.22 12.93
CA LEU A 24 -0.30 2.04 11.62
C LEU A 24 0.69 2.30 10.48
N TYR A 25 0.46 1.65 9.36
CA TYR A 25 1.26 1.79 8.15
C TYR A 25 0.63 2.84 7.23
N SER A 26 1.32 3.97 7.01
CA SER A 26 0.85 5.01 6.09
C SER A 26 1.38 4.75 4.67
N PRO A 27 0.55 4.89 3.62
CA PRO A 27 1.03 4.80 2.26
C PRO A 27 2.01 5.93 1.93
N ILE A 28 3.02 5.62 1.13
CA ILE A 28 3.87 6.59 0.45
C ILE A 28 3.15 7.01 -0.84
N PRO A 29 2.78 8.29 -1.03
CA PRO A 29 2.07 8.73 -2.22
C PRO A 29 3.02 8.85 -3.41
N PHE A 30 2.84 8.00 -4.41
CA PHE A 30 3.57 8.08 -5.67
C PHE A 30 2.75 8.80 -6.73
N VAL A 31 3.37 9.78 -7.39
CA VAL A 31 2.75 10.54 -8.50
C VAL A 31 2.52 9.64 -9.71
N PHE A 32 3.47 8.78 -10.02
CA PHE A 32 3.40 7.82 -11.12
C PHE A 32 3.40 6.41 -10.59
N VAL A 33 2.31 5.68 -10.84
CA VAL A 33 2.17 4.28 -10.48
C VAL A 33 1.98 3.49 -11.76
N THR A 34 2.77 2.43 -11.93
CA THR A 34 2.54 1.46 -13.01
C THR A 34 1.59 0.38 -12.53
N GLU A 35 0.91 -0.32 -13.43
CA GLU A 35 0.04 -1.46 -13.04
C GLU A 35 0.77 -2.50 -12.17
N ARG A 36 2.03 -2.80 -12.49
CA ARG A 36 2.85 -3.72 -11.69
C ARG A 36 3.04 -3.18 -10.28
N MET A 37 3.38 -1.91 -10.16
CA MET A 37 3.54 -1.25 -8.86
C MET A 37 2.24 -1.21 -8.08
N ALA A 38 1.09 -0.98 -8.73
CA ALA A 38 -0.22 -1.05 -8.06
C ALA A 38 -0.49 -2.45 -7.48
N ARG A 39 -0.19 -3.51 -8.24
CA ARG A 39 -0.28 -4.90 -7.73
C ARG A 39 0.66 -5.13 -6.54
N ASP A 40 1.90 -4.68 -6.64
CA ASP A 40 2.88 -4.83 -5.55
C ASP A 40 2.45 -4.05 -4.28
N ILE A 41 1.86 -2.85 -4.44
CA ILE A 41 1.27 -2.06 -3.34
C ILE A 41 0.12 -2.83 -2.69
N MET A 42 -0.77 -3.41 -3.48
CA MET A 42 -1.92 -4.16 -2.96
C MET A 42 -1.49 -5.45 -2.25
N GLN A 43 -0.47 -6.13 -2.78
CA GLN A 43 0.13 -7.29 -2.11
C GLN A 43 0.75 -6.91 -0.76
N GLU A 44 1.48 -5.80 -0.70
CA GLU A 44 2.07 -5.30 0.55
C GLU A 44 1.00 -4.94 1.59
N ARG A 45 -0.11 -4.31 1.15
CA ARG A 45 -1.26 -4.03 2.04
C ARG A 45 -1.82 -5.31 2.65
N GLN A 46 -1.99 -6.36 1.85
CA GLN A 46 -2.51 -7.62 2.34
C GLN A 46 -1.60 -8.22 3.41
N VAL A 47 -0.29 -8.23 3.17
CA VAL A 47 0.71 -8.69 4.16
C VAL A 47 0.62 -7.89 5.46
N ILE A 48 0.45 -6.57 5.37
CA ILE A 48 0.27 -5.71 6.55
C ILE A 48 -1.00 -6.07 7.31
N LEU A 49 -2.12 -6.26 6.62
CA LEU A 49 -3.40 -6.59 7.26
C LEU A 49 -3.37 -7.99 7.89
N ASP A 50 -2.71 -8.96 7.26
CA ASP A 50 -2.54 -10.32 7.78
C ASP A 50 -1.64 -10.38 9.00
N ALA A 51 -0.72 -9.41 9.13
CA ALA A 51 0.12 -9.28 10.30
C ALA A 51 -0.57 -8.61 11.51
N GLN A 52 -1.72 -7.97 11.31
CA GLN A 52 -2.37 -7.19 12.36
C GLN A 52 -3.43 -7.95 13.13
N ALA A 53 -3.57 -7.62 14.41
CA ALA A 53 -4.72 -8.05 15.21
C ALA A 53 -6.03 -7.54 14.59
N PRO A 54 -7.14 -8.30 14.68
CA PRO A 54 -8.42 -7.91 14.07
C PRO A 54 -8.92 -6.52 14.49
N SER A 55 -8.66 -6.12 15.74
CA SER A 55 -9.05 -4.80 16.30
C SER A 55 -8.30 -3.62 15.65
N VAL A 56 -7.11 -3.85 15.09
CA VAL A 56 -6.28 -2.84 14.42
C VAL A 56 -6.56 -2.80 12.93
N ARG A 57 -6.93 -3.95 12.33
CA ARG A 57 -7.17 -4.11 10.89
C ARG A 57 -8.14 -3.08 10.31
N THR A 58 -9.28 -2.83 10.96
CA THR A 58 -10.26 -1.84 10.48
C THR A 58 -9.69 -0.42 10.43
N ARG A 59 -8.84 -0.05 11.41
CA ARG A 59 -8.19 1.27 11.42
C ARG A 59 -7.14 1.35 10.31
N GLN A 60 -6.39 0.28 10.08
CA GLN A 60 -5.39 0.19 9.02
C GLN A 60 -6.01 0.29 7.62
N GLU A 61 -7.14 -0.39 7.39
CA GLU A 61 -7.89 -0.28 6.13
C GLU A 61 -8.33 1.16 5.86
N ALA A 62 -8.77 1.89 6.89
CA ALA A 62 -9.14 3.30 6.76
C ALA A 62 -7.94 4.19 6.38
N VAL A 63 -6.72 3.86 6.86
CA VAL A 63 -5.50 4.55 6.43
C VAL A 63 -5.18 4.25 4.97
N PHE A 64 -5.30 2.99 4.53
CA PHE A 64 -5.03 2.61 3.14
C PHE A 64 -5.97 3.27 2.14
N LYS A 65 -7.22 3.57 2.51
CA LYS A 65 -8.18 4.29 1.65
C LYS A 65 -7.73 5.71 1.27
N ARG A 66 -6.75 6.30 1.97
CA ARG A 66 -6.22 7.64 1.65
C ARG A 66 -5.43 7.70 0.34
N PHE A 67 -5.03 6.55 -0.18
CA PHE A 67 -4.28 6.46 -1.43
C PHE A 67 -4.83 5.30 -2.27
N ASP A 68 -5.39 5.62 -3.44
CA ASP A 68 -5.83 4.64 -4.42
C ASP A 68 -4.77 4.50 -5.52
N PRO A 69 -3.98 3.41 -5.54
CA PRO A 69 -2.96 3.22 -6.57
C PRO A 69 -3.56 3.10 -7.97
N ASP A 70 -4.80 2.62 -8.13
CA ASP A 70 -5.44 2.48 -9.45
C ASP A 70 -5.79 3.85 -10.04
N LEU A 71 -6.13 4.82 -9.20
CA LEU A 71 -6.31 6.20 -9.63
C LEU A 71 -5.00 6.77 -10.19
N SER A 72 -3.87 6.52 -9.51
CA SER A 72 -2.55 6.93 -9.99
C SER A 72 -2.13 6.21 -11.28
N VAL A 73 -2.48 4.93 -11.45
CA VAL A 73 -2.26 4.20 -12.71
C VAL A 73 -3.00 4.87 -13.85
N ARG A 74 -4.32 5.11 -13.69
CA ARG A 74 -5.14 5.76 -14.72
C ARG A 74 -4.62 7.15 -15.06
N ALA A 75 -4.24 7.94 -14.05
CA ALA A 75 -3.66 9.26 -14.26
C ALA A 75 -2.37 9.19 -15.08
N PHE A 76 -1.49 8.24 -14.77
CA PHE A 76 -0.24 8.05 -15.51
C PHE A 76 -0.49 7.58 -16.95
N GLU A 77 -1.40 6.63 -17.16
CA GLU A 77 -1.78 6.16 -18.51
C GLU A 77 -2.39 7.28 -19.35
N ASN A 78 -3.23 8.13 -18.77
CA ASN A 78 -3.79 9.29 -19.45
C ASN A 78 -2.69 10.25 -19.91
N ILE A 79 -1.69 10.52 -19.06
CA ILE A 79 -0.55 11.37 -19.42
C ILE A 79 0.23 10.75 -20.60
N LEU A 80 0.52 9.44 -20.55
CA LEU A 80 1.19 8.75 -21.65
C LEU A 80 0.40 8.84 -22.97
N GLY A 81 -0.93 8.73 -22.88
CA GLY A 81 -1.84 8.89 -24.03
C GLY A 81 -1.74 10.26 -24.70
N LEU A 82 -1.52 11.34 -23.94
CA LEU A 82 -1.31 12.69 -24.49
C LEU A 82 -0.05 12.78 -25.37
N PHE A 83 0.93 11.91 -25.12
CA PHE A 83 2.17 11.82 -25.91
C PHE A 83 2.12 10.71 -26.97
N GLY A 84 0.95 10.12 -27.23
CA GLY A 84 0.80 9.03 -28.21
C GLY A 84 1.36 7.69 -27.75
N VAL A 85 1.76 7.56 -26.48
CA VAL A 85 2.26 6.30 -25.91
C VAL A 85 1.09 5.50 -25.38
N THR A 86 0.61 4.54 -26.16
CA THR A 86 -0.38 3.55 -25.72
C THR A 86 0.31 2.24 -25.37
N ARG A 87 0.17 1.78 -24.13
CA ARG A 87 0.60 0.43 -23.77
C ARG A 87 -0.37 -0.57 -24.40
N ARG A 88 0.14 -1.45 -25.27
CA ARG A 88 -0.63 -2.62 -25.72
C ARG A 88 -0.86 -3.52 -24.50
N ARG A 89 -2.13 -3.83 -24.26
CA ARG A 89 -2.56 -4.84 -23.29
C ARG A 89 -2.21 -6.24 -23.78
#